data_AF-A0A7V3KBG1-F1
#
_entry.id   AF-A0A7V3KBG1-F1
#
_cell.length_a   1.000
_cell.length_b   1.000
_cell.length_c   1.000
_cell.angle_alpha   90.00
_cell.angle_beta   90.00
_cell.angle_gamma   90.00
#
_symmetry.space_group_name_H-M   'P 1'
#
loop_
_entity.id
_entity.type
_entity.pdbx_description
1 polymer ?
#
loop_
_entity_poly.entity_id
_entity_poly.type
_entity_poly.pdbx_seq_one_letter_code
_entity_poly.pdbx_strand_id
1 'polypeptide(L)'
;MKSSRFRKLILLVLGTICLSYYPNRPSSDLTEPEFFWPDAKGNHPGPKSDMKPVWVVLDKELASVSNNQTAAMNALSEWNSIAGSSARVNFLGTKDFSGDWRDRLTSRDGFNGIELVKRNWIFGPYTVAMTSLQYNVHTSKLTEVDIFFNGVNWTFGNYPAGGYKADFQNILTHELGHFLGLGHSQVSKATMSNNTNARETKRRTLEKDDKQGIRWIYPKTKADLPPPSLWRLEQASCSWVWTYDWSTAIANQADGLSSFCLYAAGIRGTQFQIRFISETTSAEFSPVSNLQFLSENQLQFDLDLNQLPLDSYRVELELEDGKVGKKSTALIVQ
;
A
#
# COMPACT_ATOMS: atom_id res chain seq x y z
N MET A 1 -5.47 -37.94 63.30
CA MET A 1 -6.55 -36.95 63.53
C MET A 1 -7.15 -36.62 62.16
N LYS A 2 -8.27 -37.20 61.68
CA LYS A 2 -9.69 -36.91 62.02
C LYS A 2 -9.92 -35.43 62.37
N SER A 3 -10.87 -34.66 61.85
CA SER A 3 -11.87 -34.70 60.76
C SER A 3 -12.74 -33.45 61.00
N SER A 4 -13.16 -32.69 59.99
CA SER A 4 -14.54 -32.16 59.97
C SER A 4 -15.01 -31.79 58.56
N ARG A 5 -15.79 -32.71 57.99
CA ARG A 5 -16.93 -32.49 57.08
C ARG A 5 -17.88 -31.44 57.72
N PHE A 6 -18.77 -30.68 57.09
CA PHE A 6 -19.48 -30.66 55.79
C PHE A 6 -20.40 -29.41 55.85
N ARG A 7 -20.69 -28.71 54.74
CA ARG A 7 -22.06 -28.53 54.20
C ARG A 7 -22.08 -27.59 52.99
N LYS A 8 -22.84 -28.06 52.00
CA LYS A 8 -23.11 -27.50 50.68
C LYS A 8 -24.00 -26.26 50.79
N LEU A 9 -23.83 -25.30 49.89
CA LEU A 9 -24.98 -24.68 49.22
C LEU A 9 -24.67 -24.54 47.73
N ILE A 10 -25.54 -25.16 46.95
CA ILE A 10 -25.64 -25.11 45.50
C ILE A 10 -26.25 -23.76 45.13
N LEU A 11 -25.60 -23.00 44.25
CA LEU A 11 -26.31 -22.12 43.34
C LEU A 11 -25.69 -22.25 41.95
N LEU A 12 -26.47 -22.94 41.12
CA LEU A 12 -26.32 -23.07 39.68
C LEU A 12 -26.65 -21.70 39.07
N VAL A 13 -25.67 -21.04 38.45
CA VAL A 13 -25.94 -20.08 37.38
C VAL A 13 -25.15 -20.53 36.18
N LEU A 14 -25.92 -20.93 35.16
CA LEU A 14 -25.46 -21.23 33.81
C LEU A 14 -24.69 -20.02 33.26
N GLY A 15 -23.38 -20.16 33.19
CA GLY A 15 -22.51 -19.30 32.40
C GLY A 15 -21.48 -20.23 31.80
N THR A 16 -21.67 -20.57 30.54
CA THR A 16 -20.80 -21.44 29.75
C THR A 16 -19.34 -21.10 30.03
N ILE A 17 -18.65 -22.00 30.72
CA ILE A 17 -17.19 -22.01 30.78
C ILE A 17 -16.74 -22.40 29.38
N CYS A 18 -16.60 -21.43 28.48
CA CYS A 18 -15.69 -21.57 27.36
C CYS A 18 -14.28 -21.34 27.91
N LEU A 19 -13.73 -22.42 28.47
CA LEU A 19 -12.31 -22.57 28.69
C LEU A 19 -11.64 -22.37 27.32
N SER A 20 -10.88 -21.29 27.21
CA SER A 20 -9.51 -21.31 26.69
C SER A 20 -9.26 -22.23 25.50
N TYR A 21 -9.71 -21.80 24.33
CA TYR A 21 -8.99 -22.03 23.09
C TYR A 21 -9.05 -20.71 22.32
N TYR A 22 -8.27 -19.72 22.77
CA TYR A 22 -7.66 -18.85 21.78
C TYR A 22 -6.64 -19.77 21.10
N PRO A 23 -6.88 -20.30 19.89
CA PRO A 23 -5.73 -20.70 19.12
C PRO A 23 -4.87 -19.44 19.10
N ASN A 24 -3.64 -19.53 19.63
CA ASN A 24 -2.56 -18.73 19.09
C ASN A 24 -2.68 -18.94 17.58
N ARG A 25 -3.38 -18.05 16.89
CA ARG A 25 -3.20 -17.90 15.45
C ARG A 25 -1.88 -17.16 15.41
N PRO A 26 -0.78 -17.84 15.09
CA PRO A 26 0.44 -17.12 14.88
C PRO A 26 0.17 -16.18 13.71
N SER A 27 0.78 -15.01 13.72
CA SER A 27 1.12 -14.27 12.51
C SER A 27 2.00 -15.20 11.66
N SER A 28 1.38 -16.18 10.98
CA SER A 28 2.12 -17.37 10.53
C SER A 28 2.66 -17.22 9.12
N ASP A 29 2.11 -16.31 8.32
CA ASP A 29 2.60 -16.07 6.97
C ASP A 29 1.85 -14.92 6.25
N LEU A 30 2.51 -13.82 5.91
CA LEU A 30 1.96 -12.79 5.00
C LEU A 30 2.26 -13.09 3.51
N THR A 31 2.64 -14.34 3.27
CA THR A 31 3.18 -15.03 2.07
C THR A 31 4.04 -14.28 1.08
N GLU A 32 3.64 -13.24 0.32
CA GLU A 32 4.63 -12.31 -0.29
C GLU A 32 4.02 -10.90 -0.47
N PRO A 33 4.09 -10.06 0.56
CA PRO A 33 3.82 -8.64 0.47
C PRO A 33 5.17 -7.99 0.16
N GLU A 34 5.64 -8.09 -1.08
CA GLU A 34 6.82 -7.30 -1.41
C GLU A 34 6.40 -5.82 -1.22
N PHE A 35 7.25 -5.02 -0.61
CA PHE A 35 6.88 -3.65 -0.23
C PHE A 35 6.62 -2.83 -1.50
N PHE A 36 5.76 -1.79 -1.54
CA PHE A 36 5.90 -0.80 -2.63
C PHE A 36 7.35 -0.22 -2.70
N TRP A 37 8.11 -0.38 -1.61
CA TRP A 37 9.57 -0.26 -1.48
C TRP A 37 10.33 -1.56 -1.87
N PRO A 38 11.55 -1.49 -2.38
CA PRO A 38 12.25 -2.69 -2.81
C PRO A 38 12.51 -3.60 -1.60
N ASP A 39 12.45 -4.93 -1.79
CA ASP A 39 13.00 -5.88 -0.84
C ASP A 39 14.51 -5.63 -0.63
N ALA A 40 15.16 -6.38 0.26
CA ALA A 40 16.60 -6.22 0.52
C ALA A 40 17.50 -6.46 -0.72
N LYS A 41 16.91 -6.95 -1.84
CA LYS A 41 17.54 -7.21 -3.13
C LYS A 41 17.01 -6.31 -4.26
N GLY A 42 16.18 -5.31 -3.97
CA GLY A 42 15.65 -4.40 -4.98
C GLY A 42 14.34 -4.85 -5.66
N ASN A 43 13.71 -5.96 -5.26
CA ASN A 43 12.50 -6.49 -5.90
C ASN A 43 11.23 -5.81 -5.37
N HIS A 44 10.27 -5.56 -6.25
CA HIS A 44 8.98 -4.96 -5.94
C HIS A 44 7.88 -6.01 -5.91
N PRO A 45 6.78 -5.79 -5.17
CA PRO A 45 5.64 -6.67 -5.04
C PRO A 45 5.09 -6.96 -6.38
N GLY A 46 4.69 -8.20 -6.56
CA GLY A 46 4.21 -8.65 -7.83
C GLY A 46 3.25 -9.82 -7.71
N PRO A 47 2.73 -10.25 -8.86
CA PRO A 47 1.61 -11.19 -8.99
C PRO A 47 1.79 -12.59 -8.39
N LYS A 48 2.91 -12.89 -7.73
CA LYS A 48 3.33 -14.26 -7.36
C LYS A 48 2.79 -14.74 -6.02
N SER A 49 2.06 -13.89 -5.30
CA SER A 49 1.60 -14.15 -3.95
C SER A 49 0.09 -14.06 -3.82
N ASP A 50 -0.57 -15.23 -3.88
CA ASP A 50 -1.90 -15.33 -3.31
C ASP A 50 -1.83 -14.99 -1.82
N MET A 51 -2.52 -13.92 -1.41
CA MET A 51 -2.60 -13.53 -0.01
C MET A 51 -3.40 -14.59 0.74
N LYS A 52 -2.79 -15.24 1.74
CA LYS A 52 -3.57 -16.00 2.71
C LYS A 52 -4.43 -15.03 3.53
N PRO A 53 -5.66 -15.39 3.90
CA PRO A 53 -6.45 -14.54 4.78
C PRO A 53 -5.67 -14.23 6.06
N VAL A 54 -5.65 -12.95 6.44
CA VAL A 54 -5.03 -12.50 7.68
C VAL A 54 -6.09 -12.00 8.65
N TRP A 55 -5.72 -11.91 9.91
CA TRP A 55 -6.63 -11.51 10.99
C TRP A 55 -6.03 -10.36 11.77
N VAL A 56 -6.87 -9.36 12.06
CA VAL A 56 -6.53 -8.22 12.92
C VAL A 56 -7.35 -8.26 14.21
N VAL A 57 -6.75 -7.78 15.30
CA VAL A 57 -7.44 -7.53 16.57
C VAL A 57 -7.47 -6.04 16.85
N LEU A 58 -8.61 -5.54 17.34
CA LEU A 58 -8.77 -4.14 17.69
C LEU A 58 -8.68 -3.94 19.20
N ASP A 59 -7.96 -2.91 19.63
CA ASP A 59 -7.91 -2.49 21.02
C ASP A 59 -9.33 -2.33 21.59
N LYS A 60 -9.59 -2.98 22.72
CA LYS A 60 -10.90 -2.98 23.38
C LYS A 60 -11.38 -1.57 23.75
N GLU A 61 -10.50 -0.69 24.20
CA GLU A 61 -10.86 0.69 24.51
C GLU A 61 -11.19 1.46 23.23
N LEU A 62 -10.37 1.32 22.19
CA LEU A 62 -10.61 1.98 20.90
C LEU A 62 -11.92 1.51 20.26
N ALA A 63 -12.20 0.21 20.32
CA ALA A 63 -13.43 -0.40 19.83
C ALA A 63 -14.69 0.13 20.52
N SER A 64 -14.57 0.46 21.81
CA SER A 64 -15.70 0.94 22.64
C SER A 64 -16.08 2.40 22.41
N VAL A 65 -15.24 3.17 21.70
CA VAL A 65 -15.52 4.57 21.40
C VAL A 65 -16.43 4.69 20.18
N SER A 66 -17.54 5.43 20.33
CA SER A 66 -18.49 5.71 19.24
C SER A 66 -18.96 4.41 18.56
N ASN A 67 -18.76 4.28 17.26
CA ASN A 67 -18.99 3.09 16.46
C ASN A 67 -17.68 2.54 15.87
N ASN A 68 -16.54 2.73 16.54
CA ASN A 68 -15.23 2.40 16.00
C ASN A 68 -15.09 0.93 15.60
N GLN A 69 -15.71 0.00 16.34
CA GLN A 69 -15.73 -1.40 15.93
C GLN A 69 -16.41 -1.59 14.56
N THR A 70 -17.57 -0.96 14.33
CA THR A 70 -18.25 -0.99 13.04
C THR A 70 -17.42 -0.28 11.96
N ALA A 71 -16.82 0.86 12.27
CA ALA A 71 -15.92 1.58 11.37
C ALA A 71 -14.69 0.75 10.97
N ALA A 72 -14.12 -0.05 11.88
CA ALA A 72 -13.06 -1.00 11.53
C ALA A 72 -13.55 -2.07 10.55
N MET A 73 -14.73 -2.64 10.79
CA MET A 73 -15.32 -3.61 9.87
C MET A 73 -15.59 -3.00 8.49
N ASN A 74 -16.02 -1.73 8.43
CA ASN A 74 -16.20 -1.02 7.17
C ASN A 74 -14.88 -0.78 6.44
N ALA A 75 -13.83 -0.33 7.15
CA ALA A 75 -12.49 -0.13 6.57
C ALA A 75 -11.91 -1.43 6.00
N LEU A 76 -12.07 -2.56 6.71
CA LEU A 76 -11.71 -3.89 6.23
C LEU A 76 -12.54 -4.28 5.00
N SER A 77 -13.85 -3.97 4.99
CA SER A 77 -14.75 -4.26 3.87
C SER A 77 -14.33 -3.54 2.60
N GLU A 78 -13.87 -2.29 2.69
CA GLU A 78 -13.38 -1.54 1.52
C GLU A 78 -12.28 -2.33 0.79
N TRP A 79 -11.24 -2.75 1.51
CA TRP A 79 -10.13 -3.51 0.95
C TRP A 79 -10.54 -4.92 0.47
N ASN A 80 -11.41 -5.61 1.22
CA ASN A 80 -11.87 -6.95 0.88
C ASN A 80 -12.81 -7.00 -0.35
N SER A 81 -13.48 -5.88 -0.65
CA SER A 81 -14.51 -5.79 -1.70
C SER A 81 -13.97 -5.53 -3.11
N ILE A 82 -12.65 -5.35 -3.25
CA ILE A 82 -12.03 -4.97 -4.52
C ILE A 82 -12.11 -6.11 -5.52
N ALA A 83 -12.87 -5.89 -6.61
CA ALA A 83 -12.95 -6.82 -7.71
C ALA A 83 -11.56 -7.08 -8.32
N GLY A 84 -11.24 -8.36 -8.54
CA GLY A 84 -9.95 -8.78 -9.06
C GLY A 84 -8.81 -8.84 -8.04
N SER A 85 -9.01 -8.48 -6.76
CA SER A 85 -7.99 -8.65 -5.72
C SER A 85 -8.24 -9.85 -4.80
N SER A 86 -7.19 -10.63 -4.51
CA SER A 86 -7.19 -11.73 -3.54
C SER A 86 -6.93 -11.26 -2.10
N ALA A 87 -6.68 -9.96 -1.87
CA ALA A 87 -6.42 -9.41 -0.54
C ALA A 87 -7.57 -9.69 0.44
N ARG A 88 -7.29 -10.30 1.60
CA ARG A 88 -8.31 -10.65 2.61
C ARG A 88 -7.82 -10.37 4.03
N VAL A 89 -8.41 -9.35 4.66
CA VAL A 89 -8.17 -8.98 6.06
C VAL A 89 -9.45 -9.19 6.87
N ASN A 90 -9.38 -9.99 7.93
CA ASN A 90 -10.54 -10.38 8.71
C ASN A 90 -10.47 -9.81 10.12
N PHE A 91 -11.63 -9.41 10.65
CA PHE A 91 -11.74 -9.02 12.03
C PHE A 91 -11.77 -10.26 12.93
N LEU A 92 -10.81 -10.39 13.85
CA LEU A 92 -10.76 -11.51 14.80
C LEU A 92 -11.55 -11.23 16.08
N GLY A 93 -11.60 -9.96 16.50
CA GLY A 93 -12.21 -9.55 17.75
C GLY A 93 -11.44 -8.40 18.40
N THR A 94 -11.73 -8.17 19.67
CA THR A 94 -11.03 -7.18 20.47
C THR A 94 -9.97 -7.80 21.37
N LYS A 95 -8.92 -7.04 21.67
CA LYS A 95 -7.82 -7.41 22.55
C LYS A 95 -7.56 -6.30 23.56
N ASP A 96 -7.21 -6.69 24.77
CA ASP A 96 -6.69 -5.77 25.79
C ASP A 96 -5.17 -5.68 25.64
N PHE A 97 -4.68 -4.56 25.11
CA PHE A 97 -3.25 -4.29 24.99
C PHE A 97 -2.75 -3.69 26.30
N SER A 98 -1.96 -4.45 27.03
CA SER A 98 -1.31 -4.03 28.27
C SER A 98 0.21 -3.93 28.09
N GLY A 99 0.87 -3.26 29.04
CA GLY A 99 2.32 -3.00 28.97
C GLY A 99 2.68 -1.78 28.12
N ASP A 100 3.98 -1.60 27.83
CA ASP A 100 4.45 -0.53 26.94
C ASP A 100 4.25 -0.97 25.48
N TRP A 101 3.55 -0.15 24.70
CA TRP A 101 3.31 -0.40 23.27
C TRP A 101 4.61 -0.49 22.46
N ARG A 102 5.71 0.10 22.95
CA ARG A 102 7.04 0.02 22.31
C ARG A 102 7.60 -1.40 22.29
N ASP A 103 7.15 -2.27 23.19
CA ASP A 103 7.53 -3.67 23.17
C ASP A 103 6.99 -4.33 21.89
N ARG A 104 5.75 -4.00 21.49
CA ARG A 104 5.13 -4.45 20.24
C ARG A 104 5.66 -3.74 18.99
N LEU A 105 6.23 -2.54 19.15
CA LEU A 105 6.92 -1.88 18.05
C LEU A 105 8.18 -2.64 17.60
N THR A 106 8.84 -3.35 18.53
CA THR A 106 10.16 -3.97 18.29
C THR A 106 10.16 -5.49 18.38
N SER A 107 9.12 -6.08 18.96
CA SER A 107 8.98 -7.52 19.19
C SER A 107 7.60 -8.01 18.77
N ARG A 108 7.56 -9.26 18.29
CA ARG A 108 6.33 -9.91 17.84
C ARG A 108 5.51 -10.40 19.01
N ASP A 109 4.22 -10.08 19.04
CA ASP A 109 3.27 -10.62 20.02
C ASP A 109 2.37 -11.72 19.42
N GLY A 110 2.52 -11.98 18.12
CA GLY A 110 1.77 -12.99 17.38
C GLY A 110 0.45 -12.47 16.81
N PHE A 111 0.10 -11.20 17.03
CA PHE A 111 -1.12 -10.58 16.54
C PHE A 111 -0.80 -9.45 15.56
N ASN A 112 -1.69 -9.25 14.59
CA ASN A 112 -1.73 -7.98 13.89
C ASN A 112 -2.64 -7.03 14.68
N GLY A 113 -2.05 -6.14 15.46
CA GLY A 113 -2.77 -5.26 16.38
C GLY A 113 -3.23 -3.95 15.74
N ILE A 114 -4.44 -3.50 16.07
CA ILE A 114 -4.86 -2.11 15.89
C ILE A 114 -4.98 -1.52 17.30
N GLU A 115 -3.94 -0.83 17.74
CA GLU A 115 -3.74 -0.42 19.13
C GLU A 115 -3.94 1.08 19.37
N LEU A 116 -4.54 1.46 20.50
CA LEU A 116 -4.61 2.85 20.94
C LEU A 116 -3.46 3.20 21.90
N VAL A 117 -2.55 4.05 21.45
CA VAL A 117 -1.42 4.50 22.25
C VAL A 117 -1.80 5.74 23.07
N LYS A 118 -1.97 5.58 24.38
CA LYS A 118 -2.44 6.64 25.28
C LYS A 118 -1.34 7.45 25.97
N ARG A 119 -0.09 7.00 25.89
CA ARG A 119 1.06 7.65 26.54
C ARG A 119 2.29 7.47 25.66
N ASN A 120 3.31 8.31 25.88
CA ASN A 120 4.66 8.00 25.41
C ASN A 120 4.79 7.87 23.87
N TRP A 121 3.92 8.54 23.11
CA TRP A 121 3.97 8.57 21.64
C TRP A 121 5.26 9.26 21.15
N ILE A 122 6.02 8.59 20.29
CA ILE A 122 7.37 9.02 19.89
C ILE A 122 7.45 9.62 18.47
N PHE A 123 6.39 9.51 17.67
CA PHE A 123 6.41 9.93 16.26
C PHE A 123 6.00 11.39 16.04
N GLY A 124 5.97 12.19 17.11
CA GLY A 124 5.55 13.59 17.07
C GLY A 124 4.02 13.78 17.07
N PRO A 125 3.53 14.99 17.44
CA PRO A 125 2.11 15.21 17.72
C PRO A 125 1.21 15.26 16.48
N TYR A 126 1.79 15.47 15.30
CA TYR A 126 1.06 15.55 14.02
C TYR A 126 0.88 14.20 13.35
N THR A 127 1.62 13.18 13.77
CA THR A 127 1.44 11.81 13.30
C THR A 127 0.21 11.21 13.99
N VAL A 128 -0.84 10.98 13.20
CA VAL A 128 -2.16 10.57 13.69
C VAL A 128 -2.22 9.07 13.97
N ALA A 129 -1.58 8.27 13.12
CA ALA A 129 -1.38 6.84 13.29
C ALA A 129 -0.07 6.41 12.62
N MET A 130 0.37 5.19 12.91
CA MET A 130 1.59 4.60 12.34
C MET A 130 1.39 3.10 12.13
N THR A 131 1.70 2.62 10.94
CA THR A 131 1.75 1.19 10.65
C THR A 131 3.19 0.68 10.74
N SER A 132 3.43 -0.27 11.64
CA SER A 132 4.71 -0.94 11.87
C SER A 132 4.74 -2.30 11.18
N LEU A 133 5.71 -2.47 10.28
CA LEU A 133 5.90 -3.68 9.51
C LEU A 133 7.03 -4.51 10.12
N GLN A 134 6.74 -5.69 10.67
CA GLN A 134 7.74 -6.62 11.16
C GLN A 134 8.04 -7.67 10.08
N TYR A 135 9.31 -7.80 9.68
CA TYR A 135 9.73 -8.74 8.64
C TYR A 135 11.02 -9.49 8.98
N ASN A 136 11.22 -10.60 8.30
CA ASN A 136 12.52 -11.27 8.27
C ASN A 136 13.48 -10.49 7.36
N VAL A 137 14.54 -9.92 7.93
CA VAL A 137 15.51 -9.09 7.20
C VAL A 137 16.31 -9.83 6.12
N HIS A 138 16.35 -11.16 6.14
CA HIS A 138 17.06 -11.97 5.15
C HIS A 138 16.17 -12.42 4.00
N THR A 139 14.87 -12.62 4.25
CA THR A 139 13.91 -13.07 3.24
C THR A 139 12.92 -12.00 2.83
N SER A 140 12.95 -10.82 3.46
CA SER A 140 11.99 -9.71 3.31
C SER A 140 10.52 -10.11 3.50
N LYS A 141 10.28 -11.24 4.16
CA LYS A 141 8.94 -11.77 4.40
C LYS A 141 8.33 -11.04 5.58
N LEU A 142 7.22 -10.32 5.37
CA LEU A 142 6.46 -9.78 6.49
C LEU A 142 5.97 -10.94 7.37
N THR A 143 6.19 -10.79 8.67
CA THR A 143 5.78 -11.75 9.68
C THR A 143 4.62 -11.24 10.52
N GLU A 144 4.54 -9.94 10.79
CA GLU A 144 3.52 -9.32 11.64
C GLU A 144 3.38 -7.84 11.26
N VAL A 145 2.18 -7.28 11.38
CA VAL A 145 1.96 -5.85 11.14
C VAL A 145 1.02 -5.28 12.20
N ASP A 146 1.47 -4.21 12.84
CA ASP A 146 0.75 -3.50 13.88
C ASP A 146 0.42 -2.07 13.44
N ILE A 147 -0.75 -1.57 13.80
CA ILE A 147 -1.23 -0.21 13.54
C ILE A 147 -1.43 0.47 14.89
N PHE A 148 -0.68 1.54 15.14
CA PHE A 148 -0.72 2.31 16.37
C PHE A 148 -1.43 3.65 16.15
N PHE A 149 -2.50 3.91 16.89
CA PHE A 149 -3.25 5.17 16.87
C PHE A 149 -2.75 6.12 17.97
N ASN A 150 -2.49 7.38 17.62
CA ASN A 150 -2.01 8.39 18.55
C ASN A 150 -3.12 8.93 19.48
N GLY A 151 -3.43 8.19 20.53
CA GLY A 151 -4.35 8.60 21.59
C GLY A 151 -3.80 9.66 22.55
N VAL A 152 -2.52 10.05 22.42
CA VAL A 152 -1.92 11.13 23.23
C VAL A 152 -2.38 12.50 22.74
N ASN A 153 -2.42 12.70 21.41
CA ASN A 153 -2.72 14.00 20.81
C ASN A 153 -4.11 14.07 20.15
N TRP A 154 -4.70 12.92 19.81
CA TRP A 154 -5.91 12.81 19.01
C TRP A 154 -7.02 12.05 19.73
N THR A 155 -8.25 12.35 19.33
CA THR A 155 -9.45 11.58 19.69
C THR A 155 -10.07 11.02 18.42
N PHE A 156 -10.42 9.75 18.45
CA PHE A 156 -10.88 8.98 17.30
C PHE A 156 -12.33 8.54 17.47
N GLY A 157 -13.14 8.78 16.45
CA GLY A 157 -14.53 8.34 16.41
C GLY A 157 -15.12 8.57 15.03
N ASN A 158 -16.42 8.40 14.86
CA ASN A 158 -17.08 8.71 13.58
C ASN A 158 -17.34 10.21 13.45
N TYR A 159 -16.56 10.90 12.61
CA TYR A 159 -16.81 12.29 12.24
C TYR A 159 -17.89 12.39 11.14
N PRO A 160 -18.80 13.38 11.14
CA PRO A 160 -18.90 14.55 12.04
C PRO A 160 -19.60 14.30 13.38
N ALA A 161 -20.05 13.09 13.68
CA ALA A 161 -20.71 12.80 14.96
C ALA A 161 -19.71 12.89 16.14
N GLY A 162 -20.14 13.40 17.29
CA GLY A 162 -19.39 13.26 18.55
C GLY A 162 -18.13 14.12 18.74
N GLY A 163 -17.85 15.12 17.88
CA GLY A 163 -16.82 16.14 18.17
C GLY A 163 -15.37 15.66 18.17
N TYR A 164 -15.09 14.48 17.59
CA TYR A 164 -13.76 13.90 17.49
C TYR A 164 -12.83 14.73 16.60
N LYS A 165 -11.52 14.69 16.88
CA LYS A 165 -10.50 15.39 16.08
C LYS A 165 -10.17 14.67 14.78
N ALA A 166 -10.29 13.34 14.76
CA ALA A 166 -10.02 12.50 13.60
C ALA A 166 -11.12 11.45 13.41
N ASP A 167 -11.43 11.18 12.14
CA ASP A 167 -12.35 10.11 11.78
C ASP A 167 -11.64 8.76 11.81
N PHE A 168 -12.13 7.83 12.62
CA PHE A 168 -11.47 6.54 12.80
C PHE A 168 -11.45 5.69 11.52
N GLN A 169 -12.60 5.59 10.80
CA GLN A 169 -12.66 4.82 9.55
C GLN A 169 -11.70 5.42 8.50
N ASN A 170 -11.71 6.73 8.31
CA ASN A 170 -10.83 7.41 7.36
C ASN A 170 -9.35 7.10 7.59
N ILE A 171 -8.89 7.19 8.84
CA ILE A 171 -7.49 6.91 9.20
C ILE A 171 -7.21 5.41 9.06
N LEU A 172 -8.07 4.54 9.59
CA LEU A 172 -7.84 3.10 9.52
C LEU A 172 -7.84 2.57 8.08
N THR A 173 -8.67 3.09 7.18
CA THR A 173 -8.64 2.68 5.77
C THR A 173 -7.28 2.99 5.12
N HIS A 174 -6.66 4.12 5.47
CA HIS A 174 -5.30 4.47 5.02
C HIS A 174 -4.25 3.51 5.61
N GLU A 175 -4.24 3.33 6.93
CA GLU A 175 -3.29 2.45 7.60
C GLU A 175 -3.44 0.99 7.13
N LEU A 176 -4.65 0.55 6.79
CA LEU A 176 -4.88 -0.78 6.20
C LEU A 176 -4.23 -0.94 4.82
N GLY A 177 -4.02 0.14 4.07
CA GLY A 177 -3.25 0.05 2.83
C GLY A 177 -1.76 -0.19 3.10
N HIS A 178 -1.18 0.49 4.08
CA HIS A 178 0.17 0.18 4.56
C HIS A 178 0.28 -1.23 5.11
N PHE A 179 -0.73 -1.68 5.85
CA PHE A 179 -0.84 -3.03 6.36
C PHE A 179 -0.81 -4.08 5.24
N LEU A 180 -1.41 -3.76 4.11
CA LEU A 180 -1.42 -4.58 2.91
C LEU A 180 -0.16 -4.43 2.03
N GLY A 181 0.80 -3.57 2.42
CA GLY A 181 2.08 -3.38 1.71
C GLY A 181 2.12 -2.18 0.75
N LEU A 182 1.06 -1.37 0.69
CA LEU A 182 1.06 -0.15 -0.12
C LEU A 182 1.88 0.96 0.53
N GLY A 183 2.58 1.73 -0.30
CA GLY A 183 3.20 2.99 0.11
C GLY A 183 2.18 4.13 0.08
N HIS A 184 2.65 5.34 0.41
CA HIS A 184 1.87 6.54 0.14
C HIS A 184 1.68 6.76 -1.36
N SER A 185 0.51 7.25 -1.75
CA SER A 185 0.17 7.65 -3.11
C SER A 185 0.43 9.14 -3.34
N GLN A 186 0.85 9.48 -4.56
CA GLN A 186 0.95 10.87 -5.04
C GLN A 186 -0.39 11.41 -5.55
N VAL A 187 -1.42 10.55 -5.68
CA VAL A 187 -2.77 10.96 -6.05
C VAL A 187 -3.42 11.63 -4.85
N SER A 188 -3.53 12.96 -4.88
CA SER A 188 -4.04 13.76 -3.76
C SER A 188 -5.42 13.32 -3.24
N LYS A 189 -6.25 12.74 -4.10
CA LYS A 189 -7.57 12.21 -3.75
C LYS A 189 -7.55 10.77 -3.24
N ALA A 190 -6.48 10.02 -3.47
CA ALA A 190 -6.38 8.63 -3.03
C ALA A 190 -6.41 8.51 -1.50
N THR A 191 -6.88 7.34 -1.07
CA THR A 191 -6.83 6.95 0.34
C THR A 191 -5.39 6.94 0.81
N MET A 192 -4.48 6.39 0.01
CA MET A 192 -3.05 6.29 0.35
C MET A 192 -2.28 7.61 0.27
N SER A 193 -2.91 8.76 -0.02
CA SER A 193 -2.18 10.04 -0.01
C SER A 193 -1.68 10.41 1.39
N ASN A 194 -0.43 10.87 1.48
CA ASN A 194 0.27 11.21 2.73
C ASN A 194 -0.31 12.41 3.51
N ASN A 195 -1.21 13.18 2.90
CA ASN A 195 -1.73 14.43 3.48
C ASN A 195 -3.07 14.20 4.16
N THR A 196 -3.16 14.03 5.48
CA THR A 196 -4.46 13.95 6.17
C THR A 196 -4.90 15.29 6.75
N ASN A 197 -6.15 15.67 6.51
CA ASN A 197 -6.75 16.81 7.20
C ASN A 197 -7.45 16.33 8.47
N ALA A 198 -7.37 17.12 9.54
CA ALA A 198 -8.23 16.90 10.70
C ALA A 198 -9.70 16.94 10.25
N ARG A 199 -10.54 16.08 10.83
CA ARG A 199 -12.00 16.06 10.57
C ARG A 199 -12.40 15.76 9.13
N GLU A 200 -11.60 14.98 8.41
CA GLU A 200 -11.88 14.53 7.05
C GLU A 200 -12.46 13.10 7.04
N THR A 201 -13.36 12.83 6.09
CA THR A 201 -13.99 11.51 5.90
C THR A 201 -13.86 10.95 4.48
N LYS A 202 -13.20 11.68 3.57
CA LYS A 202 -13.14 11.33 2.15
C LYS A 202 -12.38 10.02 1.87
N ARG A 203 -11.52 9.59 2.78
CA ARG A 203 -10.72 8.35 2.67
C ARG A 203 -11.35 7.16 3.37
N ARG A 204 -12.64 7.26 3.72
CA ARG A 204 -13.41 6.09 4.14
C ARG A 204 -13.57 5.07 3.01
N THR A 205 -13.39 5.49 1.75
CA THR A 205 -13.56 4.70 0.54
C THR A 205 -12.31 4.74 -0.33
N LEU A 206 -12.11 3.71 -1.14
CA LEU A 206 -10.93 3.57 -1.99
C LEU A 206 -11.10 4.18 -3.39
N GLU A 207 -10.08 4.90 -3.83
CA GLU A 207 -9.97 5.44 -5.19
C GLU A 207 -9.43 4.42 -6.18
N LYS A 208 -9.47 4.77 -7.47
CA LYS A 208 -8.97 3.90 -8.55
C LYS A 208 -7.50 3.52 -8.35
N ASP A 209 -6.68 4.47 -7.89
CA ASP A 209 -5.26 4.28 -7.62
C ASP A 209 -5.03 3.21 -6.53
N ASP A 210 -5.72 3.34 -5.39
CA ASP A 210 -5.66 2.38 -4.28
C ASP A 210 -6.05 0.95 -4.74
N LYS A 211 -7.14 0.86 -5.54
CA LYS A 211 -7.66 -0.40 -6.09
C LYS A 211 -6.72 -1.06 -7.10
N GLN A 212 -5.92 -0.28 -7.82
CA GLN A 212 -4.94 -0.82 -8.76
C GLN A 212 -3.68 -1.29 -8.04
N GLY A 213 -3.17 -0.49 -7.10
CA GLY A 213 -2.02 -0.87 -6.28
C GLY A 213 -2.23 -2.22 -5.61
N ILE A 214 -3.41 -2.44 -5.01
CA ILE A 214 -3.69 -3.72 -4.34
C ILE A 214 -3.93 -4.89 -5.29
N ARG A 215 -4.46 -4.66 -6.51
CA ARG A 215 -4.54 -5.69 -7.56
C ARG A 215 -3.17 -6.04 -8.13
N TRP A 216 -2.21 -5.13 -8.07
CA TRP A 216 -0.83 -5.39 -8.47
C TRP A 216 -0.13 -6.33 -7.47
N ILE A 217 -0.28 -6.05 -6.17
CA ILE A 217 0.29 -6.88 -5.10
C ILE A 217 -0.46 -8.21 -4.98
N TYR A 218 -1.80 -8.20 -4.96
CA TYR A 218 -2.63 -9.38 -4.73
C TYR A 218 -3.70 -9.53 -5.83
N PRO A 219 -3.33 -9.86 -7.07
CA PRO A 219 -4.31 -10.22 -8.09
C PRO A 219 -4.98 -11.55 -7.75
N LYS A 220 -6.27 -11.73 -8.08
CA LYS A 220 -6.92 -13.06 -8.01
C LYS A 220 -6.44 -14.00 -9.11
N THR A 221 -6.20 -13.45 -10.29
CA THR A 221 -5.67 -14.17 -11.44
C THR A 221 -4.75 -13.23 -12.20
N LYS A 222 -3.90 -13.75 -13.09
CA LYS A 222 -3.06 -12.90 -13.96
C LYS A 222 -3.88 -11.91 -14.79
N ALA A 223 -5.11 -12.26 -15.17
CA ALA A 223 -6.01 -11.35 -15.90
C ALA A 223 -6.55 -10.21 -15.02
N ASP A 224 -6.55 -10.40 -13.70
CA ASP A 224 -6.94 -9.40 -12.72
C ASP A 224 -5.80 -8.48 -12.30
N LEU A 225 -4.58 -8.69 -12.79
CA LEU A 225 -3.57 -7.65 -12.67
C LEU A 225 -4.15 -6.33 -13.18
N PRO A 226 -3.85 -5.19 -12.54
CA PRO A 226 -4.14 -3.95 -13.20
C PRO A 226 -3.44 -4.03 -14.56
N PRO A 227 -4.08 -3.56 -15.64
CA PRO A 227 -3.38 -3.47 -16.91
C PRO A 227 -2.07 -2.73 -16.62
N PRO A 228 -0.91 -3.24 -17.08
CA PRO A 228 0.41 -2.88 -16.58
C PRO A 228 0.51 -1.37 -16.41
N SER A 229 0.54 -0.91 -15.17
CA SER A 229 0.56 0.53 -14.92
C SER A 229 1.83 1.10 -15.51
N LEU A 230 1.64 2.08 -16.40
CA LEU A 230 2.62 3.09 -16.78
C LEU A 230 3.82 2.47 -17.50
N TRP A 231 3.62 2.06 -18.75
CA TRP A 231 4.60 2.40 -19.77
C TRP A 231 3.83 3.21 -20.79
N ARG A 232 3.83 4.52 -20.64
CA ARG A 232 3.25 5.45 -21.63
C ARG A 232 4.28 6.51 -21.90
N LEU A 233 4.44 6.82 -23.17
CA LEU A 233 5.18 7.97 -23.63
C LEU A 233 4.16 9.01 -24.10
N GLU A 234 4.37 10.28 -23.77
CA GLU A 234 3.50 11.37 -24.19
C GLU A 234 4.37 12.55 -24.65
N GLN A 235 4.11 13.07 -25.85
CA GLN A 235 4.81 14.26 -26.39
C GLN A 235 4.21 15.52 -25.75
N ALA A 236 4.51 15.74 -24.48
CA ALA A 236 4.17 16.93 -23.71
C ALA A 236 5.07 17.02 -22.48
N SER A 237 5.03 18.17 -21.79
CA SER A 237 5.50 18.22 -20.40
C SER A 237 4.70 17.27 -19.52
N CYS A 238 5.35 16.67 -18.52
CA CYS A 238 4.66 15.81 -17.58
C CYS A 238 3.54 16.58 -16.90
N SER A 239 2.33 16.02 -16.94
CA SER A 239 1.18 16.60 -16.28
C SER A 239 0.68 15.63 -15.21
N TRP A 240 0.10 16.18 -14.15
CA TRP A 240 -0.56 15.39 -13.11
C TRP A 240 -1.94 14.88 -13.59
N VAL A 241 -2.00 14.31 -14.79
CA VAL A 241 -3.23 13.84 -15.43
C VAL A 241 -3.28 12.33 -15.38
N TRP A 242 -4.32 11.79 -14.74
CA TRP A 242 -4.60 10.36 -14.66
C TRP A 242 -5.50 9.91 -15.80
N THR A 243 -5.03 10.09 -17.04
CA THR A 243 -5.64 9.47 -18.22
C THR A 243 -4.97 8.14 -18.49
N TYR A 244 -5.75 7.06 -18.44
CA TYR A 244 -5.30 5.73 -18.80
C TYR A 244 -5.37 5.63 -20.31
N ASP A 245 -4.26 5.98 -20.96
CA ASP A 245 -4.14 6.00 -22.40
C ASP A 245 -3.03 5.04 -22.83
N TRP A 246 -3.46 3.99 -23.53
CA TRP A 246 -2.62 2.92 -24.04
C TRP A 246 -2.18 3.17 -25.47
N SER A 247 -2.62 4.29 -26.06
CA SER A 247 -2.24 4.63 -27.42
C SER A 247 -0.72 4.73 -27.50
N THR A 248 -0.22 4.23 -28.62
CA THR A 248 1.15 4.49 -29.01
C THR A 248 1.30 6.00 -29.17
N ALA A 249 2.35 6.57 -28.58
CA ALA A 249 2.69 7.96 -28.83
C ALA A 249 2.93 8.12 -30.33
N ILE A 250 2.31 9.10 -30.94
CA ILE A 250 2.56 9.46 -32.33
C ILE A 250 3.25 10.82 -32.29
N ALA A 251 4.45 10.89 -32.87
CA ALA A 251 5.20 12.12 -33.02
C ALA A 251 5.56 12.31 -34.49
N ASN A 252 5.54 13.55 -34.96
CA ASN A 252 6.04 13.84 -36.30
C ASN A 252 7.53 14.13 -36.21
N GLN A 253 8.34 13.55 -37.09
CA GLN A 253 9.78 13.81 -37.12
C GLN A 253 10.07 15.32 -37.24
N ALA A 254 9.22 16.02 -37.99
CA ALA A 254 9.30 17.47 -38.21
C ALA A 254 9.14 18.33 -36.93
N ASP A 255 8.63 17.76 -35.83
CA ASP A 255 8.53 18.46 -34.55
C ASP A 255 9.91 18.66 -33.88
N GLY A 256 10.95 17.97 -34.38
CA GLY A 256 12.33 18.13 -33.94
C GLY A 256 12.53 17.84 -32.46
N LEU A 257 13.17 18.77 -31.74
CA LEU A 257 13.35 18.65 -30.29
C LEU A 257 12.03 18.93 -29.58
N SER A 258 11.45 17.90 -28.96
CA SER A 258 10.17 17.98 -28.25
C SER A 258 10.30 17.45 -26.84
N SER A 259 9.53 18.03 -25.91
CA SER A 259 9.43 17.49 -24.55
C SER A 259 8.53 16.27 -24.51
N PHE A 260 8.95 15.28 -23.73
CA PHE A 260 8.26 14.04 -23.50
C PHE A 260 8.15 13.74 -22.01
N CYS A 261 7.05 13.07 -21.66
CA CYS A 261 6.86 12.45 -20.37
C CYS A 261 6.84 10.93 -20.54
N LEU A 262 7.75 10.24 -19.86
CA LEU A 262 7.71 8.79 -19.69
C LEU A 262 7.06 8.50 -18.33
N TYR A 263 5.90 7.87 -18.40
CA TYR A 263 5.27 7.25 -17.25
C TYR A 263 5.74 5.80 -17.21
N ALA A 264 6.60 5.47 -16.24
CA ALA A 264 7.22 4.15 -16.03
C ALA A 264 7.13 3.79 -14.55
N ALA A 265 6.70 2.59 -14.16
CA ALA A 265 6.66 2.21 -12.74
C ALA A 265 8.04 1.82 -12.18
N GLY A 266 8.33 2.22 -10.94
CA GLY A 266 9.50 1.73 -10.19
C GLY A 266 10.83 2.39 -10.56
N ILE A 267 10.80 3.65 -10.99
CA ILE A 267 11.99 4.45 -11.31
C ILE A 267 12.72 4.77 -10.02
N ARG A 268 13.95 4.28 -9.86
CA ARG A 268 14.78 4.51 -8.67
C ARG A 268 16.21 4.77 -9.08
N GLY A 269 16.93 5.52 -8.24
CA GLY A 269 18.33 5.88 -8.46
C GLY A 269 18.49 7.32 -8.93
N THR A 270 19.72 7.67 -9.30
CA THR A 270 20.02 9.01 -9.87
C THR A 270 20.51 8.93 -11.31
N GLN A 271 20.74 7.71 -11.81
CA GLN A 271 21.20 7.44 -13.16
C GLN A 271 20.16 6.60 -13.91
N PHE A 272 19.77 7.10 -15.07
CA PHE A 272 18.77 6.49 -15.93
C PHE A 272 19.25 6.59 -17.37
N GLN A 273 19.04 5.53 -18.16
CA GLN A 273 19.20 5.60 -19.60
C GLN A 273 17.89 5.22 -20.29
N ILE A 274 17.43 6.09 -21.19
CA ILE A 274 16.28 5.84 -22.04
C ILE A 274 16.79 5.52 -23.44
N ARG A 275 16.40 4.36 -23.97
CA ARG A 275 16.75 3.91 -25.32
C ARG A 275 15.49 3.72 -26.16
N PHE A 276 15.63 4.03 -27.44
CA PHE A 276 14.62 3.84 -28.48
C PHE A 276 15.18 2.81 -29.45
N ILE A 277 14.57 1.63 -29.50
CA ILE A 277 14.98 0.54 -30.38
C ILE A 277 14.00 0.48 -31.54
N SER A 278 14.48 0.70 -32.75
CA SER A 278 13.70 0.53 -33.99
C SER A 278 13.16 -0.89 -34.04
N GLU A 279 11.85 -1.06 -34.14
CA GLU A 279 11.24 -2.40 -34.20
C GLU A 279 11.46 -3.08 -35.55
N THR A 280 11.74 -2.30 -36.60
CA THR A 280 12.04 -2.83 -37.93
C THR A 280 13.51 -3.28 -38.07
N THR A 281 14.45 -2.44 -37.61
CA THR A 281 15.90 -2.65 -37.86
C THR A 281 16.67 -3.12 -36.64
N SER A 282 16.06 -3.07 -35.45
CA SER A 282 16.74 -3.26 -34.15
C SER A 282 17.86 -2.26 -33.86
N ALA A 283 17.98 -1.18 -34.64
CA ALA A 283 18.92 -0.09 -34.37
C ALA A 283 18.53 0.64 -33.08
N GLU A 284 19.54 1.01 -32.30
CA GLU A 284 19.40 1.67 -31.01
C GLU A 284 19.70 3.16 -31.12
N PHE A 285 18.84 3.97 -30.51
CA PHE A 285 18.97 5.42 -30.45
C PHE A 285 18.77 5.91 -29.00
N SER A 286 19.54 6.90 -28.57
CA SER A 286 19.33 7.60 -27.29
C SER A 286 19.48 9.11 -27.43
N PRO A 287 18.65 9.78 -28.27
CA PRO A 287 18.74 11.22 -28.50
C PRO A 287 17.98 11.99 -27.41
N VAL A 288 18.26 11.67 -26.14
CA VAL A 288 17.57 12.19 -24.96
C VAL A 288 18.42 13.25 -24.28
N SER A 289 17.81 14.39 -23.95
CA SER A 289 18.43 15.49 -23.21
C SER A 289 17.49 16.03 -22.14
N ASN A 290 18.00 16.89 -21.25
CA ASN A 290 17.21 17.50 -20.16
C ASN A 290 16.42 16.49 -19.32
N LEU A 291 16.98 15.29 -19.11
CA LEU A 291 16.35 14.24 -18.35
C LEU A 291 16.22 14.64 -16.88
N GLN A 292 14.99 14.72 -16.41
CA GLN A 292 14.61 15.09 -15.06
C GLN A 292 13.82 13.95 -14.43
N PHE A 293 14.29 13.51 -13.28
CA PHE A 293 13.50 12.67 -12.40
C PHE A 293 12.46 13.51 -11.68
N LEU A 294 11.18 13.21 -11.92
CA LEU A 294 10.08 13.87 -11.22
C LEU A 294 9.58 13.03 -10.04
N SER A 295 9.44 11.72 -10.26
CA SER A 295 9.07 10.77 -9.22
C SER A 295 9.40 9.34 -9.62
N GLU A 296 9.16 8.39 -8.70
CA GLU A 296 9.31 6.96 -8.93
C GLU A 296 8.42 6.39 -10.06
N ASN A 297 7.57 7.23 -10.65
CA ASN A 297 6.67 6.86 -11.75
C ASN A 297 6.81 7.76 -13.00
N GLN A 298 7.66 8.79 -12.98
CA GLN A 298 7.69 9.82 -14.02
C GLN A 298 9.10 10.35 -14.30
N LEU A 299 9.47 10.35 -15.58
CA LEU A 299 10.63 11.06 -16.12
C LEU A 299 10.17 12.08 -17.14
N GLN A 300 10.66 13.31 -17.01
CA GLN A 300 10.55 14.31 -18.06
C GLN A 300 11.88 14.41 -18.80
N PHE A 301 11.83 14.51 -20.12
CA PHE A 301 13.02 14.70 -20.94
C PHE A 301 12.66 15.36 -22.27
N ASP A 302 13.67 15.85 -22.97
CA ASP A 302 13.54 16.27 -24.35
C ASP A 302 14.10 15.20 -25.29
N LEU A 303 13.37 14.89 -26.34
CA LEU A 303 13.71 13.91 -27.37
C LEU A 303 13.96 14.63 -28.69
N ASP A 304 15.13 14.45 -29.30
CA ASP A 304 15.40 14.96 -30.64
C ASP A 304 14.88 13.98 -31.69
N LEU A 305 13.68 14.25 -32.19
CA LEU A 305 13.00 13.40 -33.17
C LEU A 305 13.73 13.34 -34.51
N ASN A 306 14.60 14.32 -34.84
CA ASN A 306 15.39 14.30 -36.09
C ASN A 306 16.39 13.13 -36.11
N GLN A 307 16.75 12.60 -34.95
CA GLN A 307 17.68 11.48 -34.82
C GLN A 307 16.98 10.12 -34.83
N LEU A 308 15.64 10.10 -34.88
CA LEU A 308 14.85 8.89 -35.00
C LEU A 308 14.30 8.78 -36.43
N PRO A 309 14.75 7.82 -37.25
CA PRO A 309 14.12 7.48 -38.52
C PRO A 309 12.61 7.19 -38.39
N LEU A 310 11.87 7.28 -39.50
CA LEU A 310 10.45 6.90 -39.52
C LEU A 310 10.30 5.41 -39.23
N ASP A 311 9.77 5.07 -38.05
CA ASP A 311 9.56 3.70 -37.60
C ASP A 311 8.67 3.68 -36.34
N SER A 312 8.27 2.47 -35.94
CA SER A 312 7.86 2.17 -34.58
C SER A 312 9.05 1.84 -33.68
N TYR A 313 9.02 2.32 -32.45
CA TYR A 313 10.09 2.16 -31.48
C TYR A 313 9.62 1.45 -30.21
N ARG A 314 10.40 0.48 -29.79
CA ARG A 314 10.40 -0.03 -28.42
C ARG A 314 11.19 0.94 -27.55
N VAL A 315 10.59 1.39 -26.46
CA VAL A 315 11.28 2.22 -25.46
C VAL A 315 11.77 1.33 -24.34
N GLU A 316 13.04 1.49 -23.96
CA GLU A 316 13.67 0.81 -22.83
C GLU A 316 14.17 1.84 -21.83
N LEU A 317 13.94 1.58 -20.54
CA LEU A 317 14.47 2.36 -19.41
C LEU A 317 15.39 1.45 -18.62
N GLU A 318 16.68 1.76 -18.63
CA GLU A 318 17.68 1.13 -17.77
C GLU A 318 17.88 1.97 -16.51
N LEU A 319 17.81 1.31 -15.37
CA LEU A 319 18.06 1.88 -14.05
C LEU A 319 19.52 1.61 -13.61
N GLU A 320 19.97 2.36 -12.61
CA GLU A 320 21.32 2.27 -12.02
C GLU A 320 21.70 0.84 -11.55
N ASP A 321 20.71 0.02 -11.16
CA ASP A 321 20.91 -1.37 -10.74
C ASP A 321 20.95 -2.38 -11.91
N GLY A 322 20.94 -1.90 -13.15
CA GLY A 322 20.95 -2.70 -14.38
C GLY A 322 19.58 -3.30 -14.74
N LYS A 323 18.51 -3.00 -13.99
CA LYS A 323 17.16 -3.40 -14.39
C LYS A 323 16.72 -2.62 -15.60
N VAL A 324 16.19 -3.34 -16.58
CA VAL A 324 15.64 -2.76 -17.81
C VAL A 324 14.16 -3.04 -17.88
N GLY A 325 13.35 -1.99 -17.82
CA GLY A 325 11.95 -2.06 -18.23
C GLY A 325 11.82 -1.72 -19.71
N LYS A 326 10.77 -2.22 -20.37
CA LYS A 326 10.57 -1.99 -21.81
C LYS A 326 9.10 -1.99 -22.21
N LYS A 327 8.77 -1.20 -23.25
CA LYS A 327 7.49 -1.26 -23.95
C LYS A 327 7.69 -1.25 -25.45
N SER A 328 7.18 -2.29 -26.10
CA SER A 328 7.09 -2.38 -27.56
C SER A 328 6.10 -1.36 -28.10
N THR A 329 6.39 -0.86 -29.30
CA THR A 329 5.55 0.10 -30.04
C THR A 329 5.09 1.27 -29.14
N ALA A 330 6.01 1.79 -28.33
CA ALA A 330 5.75 2.88 -27.39
C ALA A 330 5.66 4.23 -28.09
N LEU A 331 6.40 4.40 -29.20
CA LEU A 331 6.44 5.59 -30.05
C LEU A 331 6.35 5.16 -31.52
N ILE A 332 5.58 5.87 -32.32
CA ILE A 332 5.64 5.85 -33.78
C ILE A 332 6.10 7.24 -34.21
N VAL A 333 7.19 7.29 -34.96
CA VAL A 333 7.69 8.51 -35.60
C VAL A 333 7.23 8.51 -37.05
N GLN A 334 6.48 9.55 -37.44
CA GLN A 334 5.90 9.72 -38.78
C GLN A 334 6.50 10.90 -39.54
#